data_AF-A0A4R9GUV1-F1
#
_entry.id   AF-A0A4R9GUV1-F1
#
_cell.length_a   1.000
_cell.length_b   1.000
_cell.length_c   1.000
_cell.angle_alpha   90.00
_cell.angle_beta   90.00
_cell.angle_gamma   90.00
#
_symmetry.space_group_name_H-M   'P 1'
#
loop_
_entity.id
_entity.type
_entity.pdbx_description
1 polymer ?
#
loop_
_entity_poly.entity_id
_entity_poly.type
_entity_poly.pdbx_seq_one_letter_code
_entity_poly.pdbx_strand_id
1 'polypeptide(L)'
;MKKIASLLFAGALVFSLSNCADTVDVEYPVFPKNKDGRQLQKFLGSIRNVGLAVEKPQKSLWETVFGAGSSFIDQMPAKVFEAFDKESYYRLIDLSKRADALNEATLSLTGITKNRAKIGNMLGAEAILYIGYQKPYTECGSEMMVDYGAAAMKVGGALASMATGKNIDTSGSGPVTKQTGIRYMLIPLDATLIKVETGEVKKAVVSNPAKVDAGVGNLACPSVLDSFGKALDQAAGYIKERLSPLVKTERISVYTKDEDPEVAGYLDDGYQEIKGETPSFKKAKEAWEKADKKAGGKSGAAKANIGTYYFSAGDFEKAIKYYEDAMKLPGVNKNEIRELRKRVEAAAAVDDSGDK
;
A
#
# COMPACT_ATOMS: atom_id res chain seq x y z
N MET A 1 -72.24 28.61 -27.29
CA MET A 1 -71.48 28.34 -26.05
C MET A 1 -70.00 28.33 -26.38
N LYS A 2 -69.20 29.02 -25.55
CA LYS A 2 -67.74 29.21 -25.64
C LYS A 2 -66.94 27.89 -25.68
N LYS A 3 -65.74 27.93 -26.29
CA LYS A 3 -64.42 27.61 -25.70
C LYS A 3 -63.37 27.54 -26.82
N ILE A 4 -62.54 28.57 -27.00
CA ILE A 4 -61.21 28.79 -26.37
C ILE A 4 -60.14 27.87 -26.96
N ALA A 5 -59.24 28.50 -27.72
CA ALA A 5 -57.95 28.02 -28.15
C ALA A 5 -57.00 27.83 -26.95
N SER A 6 -56.14 26.81 -27.03
CA SER A 6 -55.00 26.67 -26.12
C SER A 6 -53.76 26.36 -26.94
N LEU A 7 -52.83 27.32 -26.90
CA LEU A 7 -51.46 27.25 -27.42
C LEU A 7 -50.72 26.03 -26.85
N LEU A 8 -50.08 25.25 -27.71
CA LEU A 8 -48.98 24.37 -27.32
C LEU A 8 -47.69 25.18 -27.42
N PHE A 9 -47.22 25.66 -26.27
CA PHE A 9 -45.88 26.21 -26.10
C PHE A 9 -44.88 25.07 -26.29
N ALA A 10 -44.09 25.13 -27.37
CA ALA A 10 -42.87 24.37 -27.54
C ALA A 10 -41.83 24.87 -26.52
N GLY A 11 -41.89 24.36 -25.30
CA GLY A 11 -40.81 24.48 -24.33
C GLY A 11 -39.73 23.47 -24.67
N ALA A 12 -38.73 23.88 -25.43
CA ALA A 12 -37.46 23.16 -25.51
C ALA A 12 -36.82 23.18 -24.12
N LEU A 13 -37.10 22.14 -23.32
CA LEU A 13 -36.33 21.85 -22.13
C LEU A 13 -34.93 21.44 -22.60
N VAL A 14 -34.00 22.40 -22.57
CA VAL A 14 -32.58 22.08 -22.55
C VAL A 14 -32.38 21.36 -21.21
N PHE A 15 -32.50 20.03 -21.23
CA PHE A 15 -31.99 19.20 -20.15
C PHE A 15 -30.49 19.44 -20.12
N SER A 16 -30.03 20.29 -19.19
CA SER A 16 -28.66 20.19 -18.73
C SER A 16 -28.53 18.79 -18.17
N LEU A 17 -27.94 17.88 -18.95
CA LEU A 17 -27.49 16.58 -18.49
C LEU A 17 -26.50 16.85 -17.37
N SER A 18 -27.01 16.90 -16.13
CA SER A 18 -26.18 16.76 -14.96
C SER A 18 -25.58 15.36 -15.07
N ASN A 19 -24.33 15.30 -15.51
CA ASN A 19 -23.51 14.10 -15.49
C ASN A 19 -23.44 13.63 -14.05
N CYS A 20 -24.35 12.73 -13.64
CA CYS A 20 -24.20 12.00 -12.38
C CYS A 20 -22.92 11.18 -12.51
N ALA A 21 -21.85 11.64 -11.87
CA ALA A 21 -20.60 10.92 -11.83
C ALA A 21 -20.75 9.76 -10.83
N ASP A 22 -20.44 8.56 -11.28
CA ASP A 22 -20.39 7.38 -10.43
C ASP A 22 -19.11 7.42 -9.59
N THR A 23 -19.14 6.91 -8.36
CA THR A 23 -17.95 6.96 -7.48
C THR A 23 -17.31 5.60 -7.32
N VAL A 24 -15.98 5.56 -7.33
CA VAL A 24 -15.16 4.38 -7.08
C VAL A 24 -14.10 4.65 -6.02
N ASP A 25 -13.74 3.63 -5.26
CA ASP A 25 -12.60 3.72 -4.35
C ASP A 25 -11.30 3.52 -5.17
N VAL A 26 -10.43 4.52 -5.12
CA VAL A 26 -9.18 4.60 -5.87
C VAL A 26 -8.02 4.53 -4.90
N GLU A 27 -7.22 3.48 -5.05
CA GLU A 27 -5.93 3.36 -4.37
C GLU A 27 -4.85 4.13 -5.14
N TYR A 28 -4.03 4.90 -4.41
CA TYR A 28 -2.88 5.60 -4.97
C TYR A 28 -1.67 5.52 -4.04
N PRO A 29 -0.44 5.51 -4.59
CA PRO A 29 0.77 5.45 -3.79
C PRO A 29 1.08 6.82 -3.15
N VAL A 30 1.44 6.81 -1.88
CA VAL A 30 1.96 7.97 -1.16
C VAL A 30 3.40 7.69 -0.77
N PHE A 31 4.30 8.51 -1.31
CA PHE A 31 5.72 8.41 -1.06
C PHE A 31 6.12 9.21 0.17
N PRO A 32 7.12 8.76 0.96
CA PRO A 32 7.70 9.58 2.00
C PRO A 32 8.16 10.93 1.45
N LYS A 33 7.87 12.01 2.18
CA LYS A 33 8.18 13.38 1.76
C LYS A 33 9.65 13.77 1.96
N ASN A 34 10.57 12.80 1.90
CA ASN A 34 12.00 13.00 2.07
C ASN A 34 12.77 12.63 0.79
N LYS A 35 14.09 12.83 0.79
CA LYS A 35 14.95 12.51 -0.36
C LYS A 35 14.82 11.05 -0.81
N ASP A 36 14.69 10.12 0.13
CA ASP A 36 14.59 8.69 -0.16
C ASP A 36 13.26 8.33 -0.83
N GLY A 37 12.15 8.93 -0.38
CA GLY A 37 10.84 8.77 -1.01
C GLY A 37 10.80 9.33 -2.43
N ARG A 38 11.46 10.47 -2.71
CA ARG A 38 11.60 10.99 -4.08
C ARG A 38 12.38 10.03 -4.99
N GLN A 39 13.49 9.49 -4.49
CA GLN A 39 14.25 8.48 -5.23
C GLN A 39 13.43 7.21 -5.44
N LEU A 40 12.63 6.80 -4.44
CA LEU A 40 11.74 5.65 -4.55
C LEU A 40 10.66 5.89 -5.61
N GLN A 41 10.02 7.06 -5.63
CA GLN A 41 9.05 7.42 -6.66
C GLN A 41 9.65 7.36 -8.06
N LYS A 42 10.82 7.96 -8.26
CA LYS A 42 11.52 7.92 -9.56
C LYS A 42 11.92 6.50 -9.96
N PHE A 43 12.37 5.70 -8.98
CA PHE A 43 12.73 4.31 -9.20
C PHE A 43 11.51 3.47 -9.61
N LEU A 44 10.40 3.56 -8.86
CA LEU A 44 9.22 2.75 -9.10
C LEU A 44 8.45 3.18 -10.35
N GLY A 45 8.29 4.48 -10.60
CA GLY A 45 7.41 4.95 -11.67
C GLY A 45 6.01 4.36 -11.48
N SER A 46 5.57 3.54 -12.43
CA SER A 46 4.27 2.86 -12.42
C SER A 46 4.32 1.37 -12.01
N ILE A 47 5.45 0.88 -11.48
CA ILE A 47 5.61 -0.53 -11.09
C ILE A 47 4.53 -0.91 -10.08
N ARG A 48 3.68 -1.90 -10.43
CA ARG A 48 2.65 -2.46 -9.55
C ARG A 48 2.80 -3.97 -9.43
N ASN A 49 3.19 -4.68 -10.50
CA ASN A 49 3.33 -6.13 -10.50
C ASN A 49 4.76 -6.52 -10.15
N VAL A 50 4.94 -7.16 -8.99
CA VAL A 50 6.28 -7.49 -8.46
C VAL A 50 6.38 -8.98 -8.18
N GLY A 51 7.36 -9.64 -8.79
CA GLY A 51 7.71 -11.01 -8.43
C GLY A 51 8.42 -11.04 -7.08
N LEU A 52 7.93 -11.84 -6.12
CA LEU A 52 8.60 -12.05 -4.84
C LEU A 52 9.37 -13.38 -4.89
N ALA A 53 10.69 -13.27 -4.82
CA ALA A 53 11.60 -14.41 -4.64
C ALA A 53 12.11 -14.40 -3.20
N VAL A 54 11.83 -15.46 -2.45
CA VAL A 54 12.42 -15.67 -1.12
C VAL A 54 13.41 -16.82 -1.22
N GLU A 55 14.65 -16.57 -0.82
CA GLU A 55 15.69 -17.60 -0.79
C GLU A 55 15.31 -18.73 0.19
N LYS A 56 15.95 -19.90 0.10
CA LYS A 56 15.83 -20.90 1.17
C LYS A 56 16.83 -20.57 2.28
N PRO A 57 16.41 -20.50 3.55
CA PRO A 57 17.34 -20.25 4.63
C PRO A 57 18.35 -21.39 4.75
N GLN A 58 19.62 -21.05 5.00
CA GLN A 58 20.64 -22.05 5.28
C GLN A 58 20.34 -22.71 6.64
N LYS A 59 19.98 -24.01 6.63
CA LYS A 59 19.51 -24.73 7.84
C LYS A 59 20.45 -24.56 9.03
N SER A 60 21.75 -24.71 8.82
CA SER A 60 22.75 -24.60 9.88
C SER A 60 22.77 -23.25 10.63
N LEU A 61 22.33 -22.16 9.98
CA LEU A 61 22.26 -20.84 10.64
C LEU A 61 21.02 -20.70 11.53
N TRP A 62 19.95 -21.45 11.24
CA TRP A 62 18.65 -21.31 11.90
C TRP A 62 18.37 -22.43 12.90
N GLU A 63 19.08 -23.55 12.80
CA GLU A 63 19.03 -24.65 13.79
C GLU A 63 19.51 -24.19 15.18
N THR A 64 20.38 -23.19 15.29
CA THR A 64 20.76 -22.60 16.58
C THR A 64 19.61 -21.85 17.26
N VAL A 65 18.60 -21.44 16.49
CA VAL A 65 17.43 -20.71 16.98
C VAL A 65 16.25 -21.66 17.20
N PHE A 66 16.00 -22.57 16.26
CA PHE A 66 14.81 -23.44 16.26
C PHE A 66 15.08 -24.89 16.67
N GLY A 67 16.33 -25.25 16.92
CA GLY A 67 16.76 -26.62 17.17
C GLY A 67 17.11 -27.38 15.88
N ALA A 68 17.99 -28.37 16.01
CA ALA A 68 18.41 -29.23 14.91
C ALA A 68 17.21 -29.99 14.31
N GLY A 69 17.14 -30.07 12.97
CA GLY A 69 16.07 -30.79 12.28
C GLY A 69 14.68 -30.14 12.36
N SER A 70 14.59 -28.88 12.77
CA SER A 70 13.31 -28.16 12.83
C SER A 70 12.68 -28.03 11.44
N SER A 71 11.49 -28.63 11.27
CA SER A 71 10.68 -28.50 10.05
C SER A 71 10.11 -27.10 9.83
N PHE A 72 10.21 -26.23 10.83
CA PHE A 72 9.82 -24.82 10.71
C PHE A 72 10.71 -24.07 9.72
N ILE A 73 12.00 -24.42 9.65
CA ILE A 73 12.97 -23.77 8.74
C ILE A 73 12.53 -23.91 7.28
N ASP A 74 11.97 -25.07 6.91
CA ASP A 74 11.47 -25.33 5.56
C ASP A 74 10.20 -24.52 5.22
N GLN A 75 9.46 -24.05 6.23
CA GLN A 75 8.25 -23.24 6.08
C GLN A 75 8.52 -21.72 6.07
N MET A 76 9.74 -21.30 6.44
CA MET A 76 10.08 -19.88 6.55
C MET A 76 9.83 -19.08 5.25
N PRO A 77 10.17 -19.57 4.04
CA PRO A 77 9.89 -18.80 2.82
C PRO A 77 8.40 -18.47 2.65
N ALA A 78 7.51 -19.40 2.99
CA ALA A 78 6.06 -19.16 2.95
C ALA A 78 5.63 -18.12 3.99
N LYS A 79 6.21 -18.17 5.20
CA LYS A 79 5.95 -17.16 6.25
C LYS A 79 6.44 -15.77 5.87
N VAL A 80 7.60 -15.67 5.22
CA VAL A 80 8.08 -14.40 4.65
C VAL A 80 7.10 -13.92 3.59
N PHE A 81 6.68 -14.77 2.66
CA PHE A 81 5.69 -14.39 1.64
C PHE A 81 4.40 -13.84 2.27
N GLU A 82 3.82 -14.56 3.24
CA GLU A 82 2.62 -14.14 3.98
C GLU A 82 2.79 -12.75 4.65
N ALA A 83 3.96 -12.49 5.24
CA ALA A 83 4.25 -11.19 5.88
C ALA A 83 4.33 -10.04 4.86
N PHE A 84 4.80 -10.32 3.64
CA PHE A 84 4.90 -9.32 2.58
C PHE A 84 3.57 -9.10 1.84
N ASP A 85 2.78 -10.14 1.62
CA ASP A 85 1.52 -10.09 0.87
C ASP A 85 0.42 -9.27 1.57
N LYS A 86 0.43 -9.24 2.90
CA LYS A 86 -0.49 -8.39 3.68
C LYS A 86 -0.30 -6.91 3.37
N GLU A 87 -1.35 -6.23 2.90
CA GLU A 87 -1.41 -4.77 2.76
C GLU A 87 -0.26 -4.18 1.92
N SER A 88 0.07 -4.84 0.81
CA SER A 88 1.12 -4.40 -0.12
C SER A 88 0.57 -3.49 -1.22
N TYR A 89 1.27 -2.41 -1.53
CA TYR A 89 1.04 -1.65 -2.77
C TYR A 89 1.23 -2.53 -4.01
N TYR A 90 2.15 -3.48 -3.93
CA TYR A 90 2.45 -4.39 -5.02
C TYR A 90 1.45 -5.52 -5.12
N ARG A 91 1.09 -5.85 -6.35
CA ARG A 91 0.50 -7.13 -6.72
C ARG A 91 1.63 -8.15 -6.77
N LEU A 92 1.79 -8.89 -5.67
CA LEU A 92 2.89 -9.84 -5.53
C LEU A 92 2.61 -11.12 -6.31
N ILE A 93 3.64 -11.60 -7.02
CA ILE A 93 3.64 -12.89 -7.70
C ILE A 93 4.63 -13.79 -6.96
N ASP A 94 4.12 -14.85 -6.34
CA ASP A 94 4.95 -15.84 -5.66
C ASP A 94 5.78 -16.64 -6.68
N LEU A 95 7.08 -16.33 -6.77
CA LEU A 95 7.97 -16.98 -7.72
C LEU A 95 8.30 -18.42 -7.33
N SER A 96 8.14 -18.77 -6.05
CA SER A 96 8.39 -20.14 -5.57
C SER A 96 7.37 -21.14 -6.08
N LYS A 97 6.13 -20.69 -6.35
CA LYS A 97 5.05 -21.50 -6.93
C LYS A 97 5.19 -21.71 -8.43
N ARG A 98 6.19 -21.12 -9.07
CA ARG A 98 6.46 -21.22 -10.52
C ARG A 98 7.65 -22.14 -10.82
N ALA A 99 7.71 -23.25 -10.08
CA ALA A 99 8.77 -24.27 -10.19
C ALA A 99 8.78 -25.00 -11.56
N ASP A 100 7.68 -24.92 -12.31
CA ASP A 100 7.55 -25.36 -13.70
C ASP A 100 8.39 -24.50 -14.67
N ALA A 101 8.62 -23.23 -14.31
CA ALA A 101 9.31 -22.25 -15.14
C ALA A 101 10.70 -21.85 -14.59
N LEU A 102 10.91 -21.97 -13.28
CA LEU A 102 12.10 -21.49 -12.57
C LEU A 102 12.71 -22.62 -11.72
N ASN A 103 14.01 -22.87 -11.89
CA ASN A 103 14.74 -23.78 -11.01
C ASN A 103 15.28 -23.03 -9.77
N GLU A 104 15.70 -23.77 -8.73
CA GLU A 104 16.19 -23.18 -7.48
C GLU A 104 17.37 -22.21 -7.69
N ALA A 105 18.29 -22.54 -8.60
CA ALA A 105 19.42 -21.66 -8.93
C ALA A 105 18.98 -20.31 -9.51
N THR A 106 17.82 -20.26 -10.17
CA THR A 106 17.23 -19.04 -10.71
C THR A 106 16.65 -18.15 -9.61
N LEU A 107 16.25 -18.72 -8.47
CA LEU A 107 15.70 -17.95 -7.33
C LEU A 107 16.77 -17.31 -6.46
N SER A 108 18.06 -17.62 -6.64
CA SER A 108 19.17 -16.90 -6.01
C SER A 108 19.30 -15.46 -6.53
N LEU A 109 19.91 -14.54 -5.78
CA LEU A 109 20.11 -13.16 -6.22
C LEU A 109 20.81 -13.08 -7.59
N THR A 110 21.85 -13.88 -7.79
CA THR A 110 22.59 -13.98 -9.06
C THR A 110 21.70 -14.54 -10.17
N GLY A 111 20.93 -15.58 -9.86
CA GLY A 111 19.97 -16.20 -10.78
C GLY A 111 18.90 -15.22 -11.25
N ILE A 112 18.28 -14.50 -10.31
CA ILE A 112 17.28 -13.47 -10.59
C ILE A 112 17.89 -12.36 -11.43
N THR A 113 19.06 -11.84 -11.04
CA THR A 113 19.70 -10.72 -11.75
C THR A 113 20.02 -11.08 -13.20
N LYS A 114 20.50 -12.31 -13.44
CA LYS A 114 20.82 -12.83 -14.77
C LYS A 114 19.56 -13.09 -15.62
N ASN A 115 18.48 -13.57 -15.01
CA ASN A 115 17.28 -14.02 -15.73
C ASN A 115 16.09 -13.04 -15.65
N ARG A 116 16.23 -11.88 -15.00
CA ARG A 116 15.13 -10.94 -14.71
C ARG A 116 14.23 -10.64 -15.91
N ALA A 117 14.79 -10.42 -17.10
CA ALA A 117 14.04 -10.10 -18.30
C ALA A 117 13.14 -11.27 -18.73
N LYS A 118 13.67 -12.50 -18.68
CA LYS A 118 12.91 -13.72 -18.97
C LYS A 118 11.79 -13.91 -17.94
N ILE A 119 12.10 -13.74 -16.65
CA ILE A 119 11.13 -13.87 -15.55
C ILE A 119 10.01 -12.84 -15.73
N GLY A 120 10.35 -11.58 -15.93
CA GLY A 120 9.37 -10.51 -16.13
C GLY A 120 8.47 -10.73 -17.34
N ASN A 121 9.03 -11.12 -18.49
CA ASN A 121 8.25 -11.39 -19.69
C ASN A 121 7.30 -12.59 -19.54
N MET A 122 7.74 -13.65 -18.85
CA MET A 122 6.93 -14.85 -18.64
C MET A 122 5.82 -14.64 -17.61
N LEU A 123 6.07 -13.81 -16.59
CA LEU A 123 5.20 -13.69 -15.42
C LEU A 123 4.45 -12.36 -15.37
N GLY A 124 4.73 -11.42 -16.27
CA GLY A 124 4.18 -10.07 -16.24
C GLY A 124 4.71 -9.23 -15.08
N ALA A 125 5.87 -9.58 -14.52
CA ALA A 125 6.50 -8.84 -13.43
C ALA A 125 7.30 -7.64 -13.99
N GLU A 126 7.07 -6.47 -13.43
CA GLU A 126 7.76 -5.22 -13.79
C GLU A 126 9.03 -5.00 -12.93
N ALA A 127 9.02 -5.56 -11.73
CA ALA A 127 10.17 -5.66 -10.84
C ALA A 127 10.18 -7.02 -10.11
N ILE A 128 11.33 -7.36 -9.53
CA ILE A 128 11.49 -8.54 -8.69
C ILE A 128 12.02 -8.10 -7.33
N LEU A 129 11.27 -8.40 -6.27
CA LEU A 129 11.71 -8.26 -4.89
C LEU A 129 12.36 -9.58 -4.47
N TYR A 130 13.67 -9.57 -4.33
CA TYR A 130 14.44 -10.66 -3.76
C TYR A 130 14.60 -10.47 -2.26
N ILE A 131 14.35 -11.52 -1.48
CA ILE A 131 14.57 -11.56 -0.03
C ILE A 131 15.54 -12.70 0.27
N GLY A 132 16.71 -12.34 0.79
CA GLY A 132 17.67 -13.28 1.37
C GLY A 132 17.61 -13.32 2.90
N TYR A 133 18.42 -14.21 3.48
CA TYR A 133 18.60 -14.31 4.92
C TYR A 133 20.07 -14.11 5.30
N GLN A 134 20.30 -13.40 6.39
CA GLN A 134 21.57 -13.39 7.09
C GLN A 134 21.51 -14.21 8.39
N LYS A 135 22.60 -14.25 9.13
CA LYS A 135 22.70 -14.98 10.41
C LYS A 135 21.74 -14.40 11.46
N PRO A 136 20.74 -15.16 11.95
CA PRO A 136 19.78 -14.67 12.92
C PRO A 136 20.41 -14.43 14.30
N TYR A 137 19.71 -13.63 15.11
CA TYR A 137 20.10 -13.37 16.48
C TYR A 137 18.88 -13.43 17.40
N THR A 138 19.05 -14.03 18.57
CA THR A 138 18.05 -13.98 19.64
C THR A 138 18.70 -13.99 21.01
N GLU A 139 18.19 -13.15 21.91
CA GLU A 139 18.61 -13.10 23.30
C GLU A 139 17.40 -12.83 24.21
N CYS A 140 17.53 -13.23 25.47
CA CYS A 140 16.56 -12.93 26.52
C CYS A 140 17.14 -11.84 27.42
N GLY A 141 16.31 -10.89 27.80
CA GLY A 141 16.63 -9.86 28.78
C GLY A 141 15.41 -9.51 29.62
N SER A 142 15.51 -8.40 30.36
CA SER A 142 14.37 -7.84 31.09
C SER A 142 14.43 -6.32 31.07
N GLU A 143 13.28 -5.67 30.95
CA GLU A 143 13.15 -4.21 31.02
C GLU A 143 12.07 -3.82 32.05
N MET A 144 12.16 -2.60 32.57
CA MET A 144 11.11 -2.02 33.43
C MET A 144 9.99 -1.46 32.54
N MET A 145 8.80 -2.05 32.62
CA MET A 145 7.64 -1.62 31.83
C MET A 145 6.57 -1.00 32.72
N VAL A 146 5.83 -0.05 32.17
CA VAL A 146 4.74 0.63 32.87
C VAL A 146 3.48 -0.24 32.83
N ASP A 147 2.90 -0.51 33.99
CA ASP A 147 1.56 -1.07 34.14
C ASP A 147 0.54 0.08 34.11
N TYR A 148 -0.07 0.29 32.94
CA TYR A 148 -1.05 1.36 32.75
C TYR A 148 -2.30 1.19 33.62
N GLY A 149 -2.66 -0.04 34.02
CA GLY A 149 -3.76 -0.29 34.96
C GLY A 149 -3.41 0.23 36.35
N ALA A 150 -2.22 -0.13 36.85
CA ALA A 150 -1.72 0.38 38.13
C ALA A 150 -1.50 1.90 38.10
N ALA A 151 -1.00 2.45 36.99
CA ALA A 151 -0.83 3.89 36.79
C ALA A 151 -2.17 4.64 36.83
N ALA A 152 -3.16 4.17 36.08
CA ALA A 152 -4.49 4.77 36.02
C ALA A 152 -5.20 4.72 37.38
N MET A 153 -5.09 3.61 38.11
CA MET A 153 -5.67 3.48 39.44
C MET A 153 -5.07 4.46 40.46
N LYS A 154 -3.75 4.68 40.41
CA LYS A 154 -3.09 5.68 41.28
C LYS A 154 -3.49 7.10 40.95
N VAL A 155 -3.55 7.45 39.66
CA VAL A 155 -4.00 8.77 39.21
C VAL A 155 -5.48 8.99 39.58
N GLY A 156 -6.34 8.02 39.28
CA GLY A 156 -7.76 8.08 39.59
C GLY A 156 -8.04 8.17 41.09
N GLY A 157 -7.35 7.36 41.91
CA GLY A 157 -7.48 7.41 43.36
C GLY A 157 -6.97 8.72 43.98
N ALA A 158 -5.90 9.31 43.43
CA ALA A 158 -5.44 10.63 43.85
C ALA A 158 -6.48 11.72 43.55
N LEU A 159 -7.02 11.76 42.32
CA LEU A 159 -8.05 12.71 41.92
C LEU A 159 -9.34 12.55 42.75
N ALA A 160 -9.78 11.31 42.96
CA ALA A 160 -10.98 11.03 43.75
C ALA A 160 -10.76 11.33 45.25
N SER A 161 -9.54 11.18 45.77
CA SER A 161 -9.21 11.61 47.15
C SER A 161 -9.29 13.14 47.29
N MET A 162 -8.80 13.89 46.29
CA MET A 162 -8.91 15.35 46.25
C MET A 162 -10.36 15.83 46.13
N ALA A 163 -11.18 15.14 45.33
CA ALA A 163 -12.58 15.52 45.09
C ALA A 163 -13.51 15.19 46.28
N THR A 164 -13.24 14.09 46.99
CA THR A 164 -14.12 13.60 48.07
C THR A 164 -13.63 13.93 49.47
N GLY A 165 -12.38 14.40 49.61
CA GLY A 165 -11.74 14.66 50.91
C GLY A 165 -11.45 13.40 51.73
N LYS A 166 -11.69 12.20 51.17
CA LYS A 166 -11.38 10.91 51.79
C LYS A 166 -10.15 10.29 51.12
N ASN A 167 -9.19 9.83 51.91
CA ASN A 167 -8.05 9.08 51.37
C ASN A 167 -8.52 7.76 50.77
N ILE A 168 -8.40 7.62 49.45
CA ILE A 168 -8.65 6.37 48.73
C ILE A 168 -7.33 5.60 48.68
N ASP A 169 -7.30 4.45 49.34
CA ASP A 169 -6.14 3.59 49.35
C ASP A 169 -5.96 2.92 47.98
N THR A 170 -4.87 3.27 47.29
CA THR A 170 -4.46 2.66 46.02
C THR A 170 -3.25 1.75 46.18
N SER A 171 -2.80 1.47 47.41
CA SER A 171 -1.63 0.65 47.72
C SER A 171 -1.72 -0.79 47.18
N GLY A 172 -2.94 -1.33 47.05
CA GLY A 172 -3.21 -2.65 46.45
C GLY A 172 -2.96 -2.75 44.94
N SER A 173 -2.72 -1.64 44.23
CA SER A 173 -2.46 -1.63 42.78
C SER A 173 -1.03 -2.06 42.38
N GLY A 174 -0.14 -2.27 43.35
CA GLY A 174 1.25 -2.66 43.09
C GLY A 174 2.13 -1.52 42.55
N PRO A 175 3.39 -1.81 42.16
CA PRO A 175 4.29 -0.81 41.57
C PRO A 175 3.82 -0.43 40.15
N VAL A 176 3.98 0.85 39.79
CA VAL A 176 3.61 1.37 38.45
C VAL A 176 4.53 0.82 37.37
N THR A 177 5.76 0.51 37.74
CA THR A 177 6.73 -0.13 36.86
C THR A 177 7.00 -1.53 37.35
N LYS A 178 6.96 -2.50 36.43
CA LYS A 178 7.24 -3.90 36.71
C LYS A 178 8.35 -4.39 35.78
N GLN A 179 9.32 -5.09 36.36
CA GLN A 179 10.32 -5.78 35.57
C GLN A 179 9.62 -6.86 34.73
N THR A 180 9.93 -6.88 33.43
CA THR A 180 9.26 -7.72 32.44
C THR A 180 10.30 -8.39 31.57
N GLY A 181 10.14 -9.69 31.34
CA GLY A 181 10.99 -10.48 30.46
C GLY A 181 10.77 -10.08 29.01
N ILE A 182 11.87 -9.85 28.30
CA ILE A 182 11.90 -9.44 26.90
C ILE A 182 12.72 -10.46 26.11
N ARG A 183 12.25 -10.83 24.92
CA ARG A 183 13.10 -11.47 23.91
C ARG A 183 13.42 -10.45 22.84
N TYR A 184 14.72 -10.27 22.59
CA TYR A 184 15.19 -9.57 21.41
C TYR A 184 15.38 -10.61 20.31
N MET A 185 14.86 -10.32 19.12
CA MET A 185 15.01 -11.21 17.98
C MET A 185 15.23 -10.40 16.71
N LEU A 186 16.36 -10.66 16.05
CA LEU A 186 16.66 -10.12 14.73
C LEU A 186 16.44 -11.23 13.70
N ILE A 187 15.55 -10.97 12.75
CA ILE A 187 15.42 -11.71 11.50
C ILE A 187 16.04 -10.82 10.42
N PRO A 188 17.33 -11.01 10.11
CA PRO A 188 18.02 -10.11 9.20
C PRO A 188 17.71 -10.52 7.77
N LEU A 189 16.66 -9.90 7.24
CA LEU A 189 16.28 -10.01 5.84
C LEU A 189 17.04 -8.96 5.02
N ASP A 190 17.68 -9.40 3.94
CA ASP A 190 18.23 -8.52 2.91
C ASP A 190 17.29 -8.48 1.70
N ALA A 191 16.65 -7.34 1.52
CA ALA A 191 15.73 -7.10 0.43
C ALA A 191 16.42 -6.34 -0.70
N THR A 192 16.29 -6.86 -1.93
CA THR A 192 16.73 -6.19 -3.14
C THR A 192 15.56 -6.12 -4.14
N LEU A 193 15.07 -4.93 -4.40
CA LEU A 193 14.08 -4.67 -5.44
C LEU A 193 14.79 -4.34 -6.75
N ILE A 194 14.54 -5.15 -7.78
CA ILE A 194 15.26 -5.11 -9.07
C ILE A 194 14.25 -4.78 -10.17
N LYS A 195 14.45 -3.66 -10.89
CA LYS A 195 13.63 -3.33 -12.06
C LYS A 195 13.96 -4.31 -13.20
N VAL A 196 12.94 -4.96 -13.76
CA VAL A 196 13.14 -6.00 -14.79
C VAL A 196 13.81 -5.42 -16.03
N GLU A 197 13.29 -4.28 -16.51
CA GLU A 197 13.72 -3.65 -17.76
C GLU A 197 15.17 -3.16 -17.68
N THR A 198 15.52 -2.38 -16.65
CA THR A 198 16.84 -1.71 -16.57
C THR A 198 17.86 -2.50 -15.76
N GLY A 199 17.42 -3.33 -14.81
CA GLY A 199 18.30 -3.96 -13.81
C GLY A 199 18.73 -3.02 -12.68
N GLU A 200 18.20 -1.79 -12.62
CA GLU A 200 18.41 -0.87 -11.51
C GLU A 200 17.89 -1.50 -10.20
N VAL A 201 18.56 -1.22 -9.07
CA VAL A 201 18.23 -1.83 -7.79
C VAL A 201 18.03 -0.82 -6.66
N LYS A 202 17.09 -1.11 -5.75
CA LYS A 202 17.02 -0.52 -4.42
C LYS A 202 17.10 -1.61 -3.36
N LYS A 203 17.75 -1.32 -2.23
CA LYS A 203 18.02 -2.28 -1.17
C LYS A 203 17.49 -1.80 0.17
N ALA A 204 17.07 -2.74 0.99
CA ALA A 204 16.77 -2.52 2.41
C ALA A 204 17.31 -3.71 3.21
N VAL A 205 18.04 -3.43 4.28
CA VAL A 205 18.60 -4.46 5.16
C VAL A 205 18.08 -4.23 6.57
N VAL A 206 17.46 -5.26 7.12
CA VAL A 206 16.97 -5.27 8.50
C VAL A 206 18.15 -5.52 9.43
N SER A 207 18.43 -4.57 10.32
CA SER A 207 19.57 -4.61 11.24
C SER A 207 19.17 -4.47 12.71
N ASN A 208 17.96 -3.99 13.00
CA ASN A 208 17.49 -3.78 14.36
C ASN A 208 16.65 -4.97 14.85
N PRO A 209 16.95 -5.53 16.04
CA PRO A 209 16.16 -6.61 16.60
C PRO A 209 14.78 -6.10 17.02
N ALA A 210 13.76 -6.93 16.78
CA ALA A 210 12.45 -6.77 17.36
C ALA A 210 12.50 -7.03 18.87
N LYS A 211 11.73 -6.26 19.63
CA LYS A 211 11.51 -6.48 21.06
C LYS A 211 10.15 -7.10 21.27
N VAL A 212 10.11 -8.21 21.98
CA VAL A 212 8.87 -8.92 22.31
C VAL A 212 8.82 -9.07 23.82
N ASP A 213 7.76 -8.58 24.46
CA ASP A 213 7.56 -8.70 25.90
C ASP A 213 6.66 -9.89 26.27
N ALA A 214 6.82 -10.39 27.50
CA ALA A 214 6.05 -11.49 28.06
C ALA A 214 4.73 -11.06 28.74
N GLY A 215 4.36 -9.79 28.61
CA GLY A 215 3.31 -9.13 29.40
C GLY A 215 3.86 -8.51 30.67
N VAL A 216 3.39 -7.31 31.00
CA VAL A 216 3.92 -6.48 32.11
C VAL A 216 3.97 -7.24 33.44
N GLY A 217 5.16 -7.36 34.01
CA GLY A 217 5.42 -8.07 35.28
C GLY A 217 5.66 -9.57 35.15
N ASN A 218 5.54 -10.14 33.95
CA ASN A 218 5.97 -11.50 33.67
C ASN A 218 7.47 -11.51 33.37
N LEU A 219 8.25 -12.24 34.16
CA LEU A 219 9.71 -12.35 34.00
C LEU A 219 10.13 -13.46 33.04
N ALA A 220 9.19 -14.29 32.57
CA ALA A 220 9.50 -15.36 31.63
C ALA A 220 10.04 -14.79 30.31
N CYS A 221 11.05 -15.42 29.73
CA CYS A 221 11.47 -15.03 28.39
C CYS A 221 10.41 -15.52 27.37
N PRO A 222 9.92 -14.65 26.48
CA PRO A 222 8.96 -15.03 25.45
C PRO A 222 9.43 -16.21 24.59
N SER A 223 8.47 -16.96 24.05
CA SER A 223 8.77 -18.10 23.19
C SER A 223 9.49 -17.67 21.91
N VAL A 224 10.36 -18.54 21.38
CA VAL A 224 11.08 -18.28 20.13
C VAL A 224 10.10 -18.12 18.95
N LEU A 225 9.08 -18.98 18.88
CA LEU A 225 8.12 -18.98 17.77
C LEU A 225 7.23 -17.73 17.76
N ASP A 226 6.69 -17.33 18.91
CA ASP A 226 5.87 -16.11 18.99
C ASP A 226 6.71 -14.87 18.71
N SER A 227 7.96 -14.87 19.17
CA SER A 227 8.87 -13.75 18.94
C SER A 227 9.29 -13.67 17.47
N PHE A 228 9.44 -14.81 16.80
CA PHE A 228 9.73 -14.87 15.37
C PHE A 228 8.61 -14.26 14.54
N GLY A 229 7.35 -14.61 14.81
CA GLY A 229 6.22 -14.02 14.09
C GLY A 229 6.23 -12.49 14.16
N LYS A 230 6.35 -11.93 15.38
CA LYS A 230 6.44 -10.48 15.60
C LYS A 230 7.68 -9.86 14.94
N ALA A 231 8.84 -10.51 15.06
CA ALA A 231 10.07 -10.02 14.45
C ALA A 231 10.00 -10.02 12.92
N LEU A 232 9.30 -10.99 12.34
CA LEU A 232 9.14 -11.12 10.90
C LEU A 232 8.21 -10.04 10.37
N ASP A 233 7.08 -9.80 11.04
CA ASP A 233 6.16 -8.73 10.69
C ASP A 233 6.87 -7.35 10.77
N GLN A 234 7.69 -7.12 11.80
CA GLN A 234 8.49 -5.89 11.91
C GLN A 234 9.55 -5.77 10.82
N ALA A 235 10.26 -6.86 10.50
CA ALA A 235 11.24 -6.90 9.42
C ALA A 235 10.59 -6.61 8.05
N ALA A 236 9.43 -7.21 7.78
CA ALA A 236 8.65 -6.97 6.57
C ALA A 236 8.16 -5.52 6.51
N GLY A 237 7.64 -4.98 7.62
CA GLY A 237 7.24 -3.57 7.72
C GLY A 237 8.38 -2.60 7.42
N TYR A 238 9.55 -2.82 8.02
CA TYR A 238 10.76 -2.02 7.77
C TYR A 238 11.19 -2.02 6.29
N ILE A 239 11.10 -3.18 5.63
CA ILE A 239 11.41 -3.30 4.20
C ILE A 239 10.35 -2.60 3.35
N LYS A 240 9.07 -2.78 3.68
CA LYS A 240 7.95 -2.12 2.99
C LYS A 240 8.10 -0.60 3.05
N GLU A 241 8.39 -0.01 4.19
CA GLU A 241 8.58 1.44 4.33
C GLU A 241 9.72 2.00 3.45
N ARG A 242 10.72 1.18 3.11
CA ARG A 242 11.89 1.60 2.33
C ARG A 242 11.76 1.31 0.84
N LEU A 243 11.09 0.21 0.50
CA LEU A 243 11.02 -0.28 -0.86
C LEU A 243 9.64 -0.13 -1.49
N SER A 244 8.60 0.22 -0.74
CA SER A 244 7.23 0.41 -1.21
C SER A 244 6.67 1.76 -0.75
N PRO A 245 5.80 2.42 -1.54
CA PRO A 245 5.00 3.52 -1.04
C PRO A 245 3.91 3.00 -0.08
N LEU A 246 3.34 3.92 0.70
CA LEU A 246 2.08 3.68 1.41
C LEU A 246 0.92 3.71 0.42
N VAL A 247 -0.14 2.96 0.70
CA VAL A 247 -1.37 3.02 -0.10
C VAL A 247 -2.39 3.86 0.63
N LYS A 248 -2.97 4.85 -0.05
CA LYS A 248 -4.18 5.53 0.41
C LYS A 248 -5.32 5.23 -0.54
N THR A 249 -6.52 5.16 0.04
CA THR A 249 -7.76 4.94 -0.71
C THR A 249 -8.62 6.18 -0.61
N GLU A 250 -9.10 6.65 -1.75
CA GLU A 250 -10.04 7.76 -1.83
C GLU A 250 -11.20 7.46 -2.75
N ARG A 251 -12.38 7.97 -2.39
CA ARG A 251 -13.55 7.90 -3.25
C ARG A 251 -13.50 9.00 -4.31
N ILE A 252 -13.43 8.61 -5.57
CA ILE A 252 -13.31 9.50 -6.73
C ILE A 252 -14.48 9.29 -7.69
N SER A 253 -14.98 10.40 -8.21
CA SER A 253 -16.01 10.44 -9.25
C SER A 253 -15.41 10.10 -10.63
N VAL A 254 -16.08 9.22 -11.36
CA VAL A 254 -15.79 8.77 -12.72
C VAL A 254 -17.00 9.12 -13.59
N TYR A 255 -16.73 9.70 -14.76
CA TYR A 255 -17.76 10.11 -15.69
C TYR A 255 -18.14 8.96 -16.62
N THR A 256 -19.42 8.61 -16.67
CA THR A 256 -19.96 7.50 -17.49
C THR A 256 -20.92 7.97 -18.59
N LYS A 257 -21.20 9.26 -18.67
CA LYS A 257 -22.23 9.85 -19.53
C LYS A 257 -21.64 10.87 -20.50
N ASP A 258 -22.15 10.85 -21.73
CA ASP A 258 -21.82 11.78 -22.81
C ASP A 258 -23.04 11.96 -23.74
N GLU A 259 -23.07 13.03 -24.53
CA GLU A 259 -24.13 13.27 -25.52
C GLU A 259 -24.02 12.31 -26.70
N ASP A 260 -22.79 11.92 -27.07
CA ASP A 260 -22.55 10.87 -28.08
C ASP A 260 -22.69 9.48 -27.41
N PRO A 261 -23.67 8.64 -27.81
CA PRO A 261 -23.87 7.32 -27.22
C PRO A 261 -22.66 6.38 -27.35
N GLU A 262 -21.84 6.53 -28.39
CA GLU A 262 -20.65 5.71 -28.58
C GLU A 262 -19.53 6.14 -27.62
N VAL A 263 -19.40 7.44 -27.37
CA VAL A 263 -18.48 7.96 -26.34
C VAL A 263 -18.96 7.52 -24.96
N ALA A 264 -20.25 7.65 -24.67
CA ALA A 264 -20.83 7.19 -23.41
C ALA A 264 -20.60 5.68 -23.18
N GLY A 265 -20.74 4.86 -24.23
CA GLY A 265 -20.43 3.43 -24.18
C GLY A 265 -18.99 3.15 -23.76
N TYR A 266 -18.01 3.81 -24.39
CA TYR A 266 -16.60 3.64 -23.99
C TYR A 266 -16.28 4.17 -22.58
N LEU A 267 -16.98 5.20 -22.12
CA LEU A 267 -16.84 5.70 -20.74
C LEU A 267 -17.34 4.66 -19.72
N ASP A 268 -18.52 4.07 -19.97
CA ASP A 268 -19.09 3.02 -19.14
C ASP A 268 -18.23 1.74 -19.17
N ASP A 269 -17.76 1.31 -20.35
CA ASP A 269 -16.84 0.16 -20.47
C ASP A 269 -15.65 0.30 -19.51
N GLY A 270 -15.03 1.48 -19.49
CA GLY A 270 -13.90 1.73 -18.58
C GLY A 270 -14.31 1.78 -17.10
N TYR A 271 -15.51 2.25 -16.78
CA TYR A 271 -16.04 2.19 -15.42
C TYR A 271 -16.33 0.75 -14.97
N GLN A 272 -16.86 -0.11 -15.85
CA GLN A 272 -17.09 -1.52 -15.51
C GLN A 272 -15.78 -2.28 -15.26
N GLU A 273 -14.70 -1.95 -16.01
CA GLU A 273 -13.36 -2.54 -15.80
C GLU A 273 -12.78 -2.26 -14.41
N ILE A 274 -13.24 -1.22 -13.69
CA ILE A 274 -12.78 -0.92 -12.32
C ILE A 274 -13.80 -1.27 -11.23
N LYS A 275 -15.02 -1.66 -11.60
CA LYS A 275 -16.08 -2.06 -10.67
C LYS A 275 -16.22 -3.58 -10.51
N GLY A 276 -15.80 -4.35 -11.52
CA GLY A 276 -15.92 -5.81 -11.51
C GLY A 276 -15.07 -6.51 -10.45
N GLU A 277 -15.20 -7.84 -10.35
CA GLU A 277 -14.47 -8.67 -9.37
C GLU A 277 -12.94 -8.59 -9.51
N THR A 278 -12.44 -8.19 -10.68
CA THR A 278 -11.01 -8.01 -10.97
C THR A 278 -10.71 -6.62 -11.56
N PRO A 279 -10.70 -5.55 -10.73
CA PRO A 279 -10.51 -4.19 -11.20
C PRO A 279 -9.20 -3.96 -11.96
N SER A 280 -9.30 -3.36 -13.15
CA SER A 280 -8.18 -3.05 -14.03
C SER A 280 -8.23 -1.61 -14.54
N PHE A 281 -7.57 -0.73 -13.79
CA PHE A 281 -7.36 0.67 -14.22
C PHE A 281 -6.65 0.78 -15.58
N LYS A 282 -5.78 -0.18 -15.94
CA LYS A 282 -5.13 -0.19 -17.26
C LYS A 282 -6.14 -0.38 -18.39
N LYS A 283 -7.03 -1.37 -18.29
CA LYS A 283 -8.08 -1.59 -19.29
C LYS A 283 -9.07 -0.44 -19.33
N ALA A 284 -9.40 0.11 -18.16
CA ALA A 284 -10.25 1.30 -18.06
C ALA A 284 -9.67 2.50 -18.82
N LYS A 285 -8.36 2.77 -18.64
CA LYS A 285 -7.66 3.79 -19.44
C LYS A 285 -7.78 3.53 -20.94
N GLU A 286 -7.57 2.30 -21.39
CA GLU A 286 -7.66 1.97 -22.83
C GLU A 286 -9.06 2.24 -23.39
N ALA A 287 -10.12 1.99 -22.62
CA ALA A 287 -11.50 2.35 -22.98
C ALA A 287 -11.70 3.87 -23.03
N TRP A 288 -11.24 4.60 -22.00
CA TRP A 288 -11.35 6.06 -21.97
C TRP A 288 -10.51 6.75 -23.06
N GLU A 289 -9.38 6.18 -23.47
CA GLU A 289 -8.62 6.65 -24.64
C GLU A 289 -9.39 6.46 -25.95
N LYS A 290 -10.17 5.38 -26.09
CA LYS A 290 -11.10 5.21 -27.23
C LYS A 290 -12.22 6.26 -27.19
N ALA A 291 -12.77 6.56 -26.01
CA ALA A 291 -13.77 7.61 -25.83
C ALA A 291 -13.23 8.99 -26.27
N ASP A 292 -12.05 9.39 -25.79
CA ASP A 292 -11.43 10.66 -26.17
C ASP A 292 -11.13 10.71 -27.67
N LYS A 293 -10.64 9.60 -28.24
CA LYS A 293 -10.39 9.49 -29.69
C LYS A 293 -11.67 9.63 -30.50
N LYS A 294 -12.76 8.97 -30.08
CA LYS A 294 -14.07 9.05 -30.75
C LYS A 294 -14.61 10.48 -30.75
N ALA A 295 -14.45 11.20 -29.64
CA ALA A 295 -14.80 12.61 -29.52
C ALA A 295 -13.81 13.58 -30.21
N GLY A 296 -12.80 13.08 -30.94
CA GLY A 296 -11.80 13.92 -31.61
C GLY A 296 -10.91 14.70 -30.63
N GLY A 297 -10.67 14.15 -29.43
CA GLY A 297 -9.86 14.76 -28.36
C GLY A 297 -10.61 15.79 -27.51
N LYS A 298 -11.94 15.86 -27.62
CA LYS A 298 -12.79 16.89 -27.01
C LYS A 298 -13.72 16.38 -25.91
N SER A 299 -13.55 15.14 -25.43
CA SER A 299 -14.34 14.64 -24.30
C SER A 299 -13.67 15.02 -22.98
N GLY A 300 -14.24 16.00 -22.28
CA GLY A 300 -13.78 16.37 -20.93
C GLY A 300 -13.88 15.18 -19.96
N ALA A 301 -14.97 14.40 -20.06
CA ALA A 301 -15.22 13.21 -19.25
C ALA A 301 -14.11 12.16 -19.42
N ALA A 302 -13.76 11.83 -20.67
CA ALA A 302 -12.69 10.88 -20.95
C ALA A 302 -11.35 11.35 -20.39
N LYS A 303 -10.98 12.63 -20.59
CA LYS A 303 -9.74 13.19 -20.05
C LYS A 303 -9.71 13.17 -18.53
N ALA A 304 -10.82 13.49 -17.87
CA ALA A 304 -10.92 13.42 -16.41
C ALA A 304 -10.69 11.99 -15.90
N ASN A 305 -11.33 10.99 -16.52
CA ASN A 305 -11.15 9.59 -16.12
C ASN A 305 -9.71 9.11 -16.36
N ILE A 306 -9.08 9.49 -17.48
CA ILE A 306 -7.65 9.22 -17.73
C ILE A 306 -6.76 9.89 -16.68
N GLY A 307 -7.11 11.09 -16.21
CA GLY A 307 -6.45 11.73 -15.07
C GLY A 307 -6.53 10.88 -13.80
N THR A 308 -7.70 10.28 -13.53
CA THR A 308 -7.90 9.35 -12.40
C THR A 308 -7.06 8.08 -12.52
N TYR A 309 -6.85 7.56 -13.74
CA TYR A 309 -5.90 6.47 -13.96
C TYR A 309 -4.48 6.87 -13.56
N TYR A 310 -3.99 8.03 -14.02
CA TYR A 310 -2.63 8.45 -13.70
C TYR A 310 -2.46 8.76 -12.22
N PHE A 311 -3.53 9.23 -11.56
CA PHE A 311 -3.55 9.40 -10.12
C PHE A 311 -3.38 8.06 -9.39
N SER A 312 -4.16 7.03 -9.78
CA SER A 312 -4.04 5.68 -9.18
C SER A 312 -2.69 5.01 -9.47
N ALA A 313 -2.07 5.35 -10.60
CA ALA A 313 -0.73 4.91 -10.97
C ALA A 313 0.40 5.66 -10.23
N GLY A 314 0.11 6.79 -9.57
CA GLY A 314 1.12 7.63 -8.91
C GLY A 314 1.88 8.59 -9.85
N ASP A 315 1.46 8.70 -11.12
CA ASP A 315 1.99 9.66 -12.09
C ASP A 315 1.21 10.98 -11.95
N PHE A 316 1.50 11.69 -10.85
CA PHE A 316 0.77 12.88 -10.45
C PHE A 316 0.88 14.03 -11.44
N GLU A 317 2.01 14.16 -12.13
CA GLU A 317 2.20 15.19 -13.16
C GLU A 317 1.25 14.98 -14.34
N LYS A 318 1.15 13.74 -14.85
CA LYS A 318 0.18 13.45 -15.92
C LYS A 318 -1.25 13.60 -15.42
N ALA A 319 -1.57 13.13 -14.21
CA ALA A 319 -2.90 13.26 -13.65
C ALA A 319 -3.36 14.74 -13.62
N ILE A 320 -2.51 15.64 -13.12
CA ILE A 320 -2.77 17.09 -13.09
C ILE A 320 -3.01 17.62 -14.49
N LYS A 321 -2.16 17.27 -15.47
CA LYS A 321 -2.30 17.72 -16.86
C LYS A 321 -3.63 17.31 -17.48
N TYR A 322 -4.04 16.06 -17.29
CA TYR A 322 -5.32 15.56 -17.82
C TYR A 322 -6.52 16.24 -17.16
N TYR A 323 -6.46 16.51 -15.85
CA TYR A 323 -7.51 17.29 -15.17
C TYR A 323 -7.58 18.74 -15.66
N GLU A 324 -6.43 19.38 -15.93
CA GLU A 324 -6.39 20.73 -16.52
C GLU A 324 -6.98 20.77 -17.92
N ASP A 325 -6.69 19.76 -18.75
CA ASP A 325 -7.25 19.66 -20.10
C ASP A 325 -8.75 19.34 -20.06
N ALA A 326 -9.21 18.51 -19.14
CA ALA A 326 -10.64 18.24 -18.92
C ALA A 326 -11.42 19.52 -18.57
N MET A 327 -10.88 20.39 -17.71
CA MET A 327 -11.55 21.65 -17.31
C MET A 327 -11.72 22.66 -18.46
N LYS A 328 -10.95 22.53 -19.54
CA LYS A 328 -11.07 23.38 -20.75
C LYS A 328 -12.22 22.92 -21.66
N LEU A 329 -12.78 21.73 -21.42
CA LEU A 329 -13.80 21.09 -22.24
C LEU A 329 -15.17 21.08 -21.54
N PRO A 330 -16.28 20.93 -22.28
CA PRO A 330 -17.61 20.68 -21.71
C PRO A 330 -17.74 19.24 -21.19
N GLY A 331 -18.89 18.92 -20.57
CA GLY A 331 -19.21 17.56 -20.11
C GLY A 331 -18.63 17.19 -18.75
N VAL A 332 -17.98 18.12 -18.05
CA VAL A 332 -17.45 17.90 -16.69
C VAL A 332 -17.82 19.02 -15.73
N ASN A 333 -17.94 18.69 -14.45
CA ASN A 333 -18.09 19.67 -13.40
C ASN A 333 -16.70 20.23 -13.03
N LYS A 334 -16.41 21.46 -13.44
CA LYS A 334 -15.09 22.08 -13.21
C LYS A 334 -14.71 22.21 -11.74
N ASN A 335 -15.68 22.30 -10.83
CA ASN A 335 -15.39 22.37 -9.40
C ASN A 335 -14.94 21.01 -8.86
N GLU A 336 -15.57 19.92 -9.28
CA GLU A 336 -15.14 18.55 -8.93
C GLU A 336 -13.73 18.27 -9.44
N ILE A 337 -13.45 18.56 -10.71
CA ILE A 337 -12.12 18.35 -11.29
C ILE A 337 -11.05 19.20 -10.57
N ARG A 338 -11.38 20.44 -10.18
CA ARG A 338 -10.47 21.29 -9.42
C ARG A 338 -10.13 20.70 -8.06
N GLU A 339 -11.12 20.14 -7.36
CA GLU A 339 -10.89 19.45 -6.08
C GLU A 339 -10.07 18.17 -6.25
N LEU A 340 -10.32 17.37 -7.31
CA LEU A 340 -9.49 16.22 -7.63
C LEU A 340 -8.03 16.63 -7.90
N ARG A 341 -7.82 17.66 -8.72
CA ARG A 341 -6.48 18.21 -8.99
C ARG A 341 -5.77 18.63 -7.71
N LYS A 342 -6.43 19.34 -6.79
CA LYS A 342 -5.85 19.73 -5.48
C LYS A 342 -5.44 18.54 -4.63
N ARG A 343 -6.23 17.46 -4.64
CA ARG A 343 -5.88 16.22 -3.92
C ARG A 343 -4.63 15.59 -4.51
N VAL A 344 -4.52 15.54 -5.84
CA VAL A 344 -3.31 15.07 -6.52
C VAL A 344 -2.10 15.93 -6.18
N GLU A 345 -2.25 17.26 -6.17
CA GLU A 345 -1.20 18.18 -5.75
C GLU A 345 -0.78 17.93 -4.29
N ALA A 346 -1.73 17.72 -3.38
CA ALA A 346 -1.44 17.41 -1.98
C ALA A 346 -0.71 16.06 -1.82
N ALA A 347 -1.06 15.06 -2.64
CA ALA A 347 -0.37 13.77 -2.68
C ALA A 347 1.04 13.89 -3.27
N ALA A 348 1.25 14.78 -4.24
CA ALA A 348 2.55 15.09 -4.83
C ALA A 348 3.42 16.03 -3.98
N ALA A 349 2.81 16.81 -3.08
CA ALA A 349 3.48 17.86 -2.32
C ALA A 349 4.55 17.31 -1.39
N VAL A 350 5.78 17.79 -1.60
CA VAL A 350 6.94 17.55 -0.74
C VAL A 350 6.84 18.46 0.50
N ASP A 351 7.13 17.92 1.67
CA ASP A 351 7.46 18.74 2.84
C ASP A 351 8.94 19.09 2.72
N ASP A 352 9.22 20.28 2.22
CA ASP A 352 10.58 20.84 2.18
C ASP A 352 11.03 21.35 3.57
N SER A 353 10.23 21.05 4.61
CA SER A 353 10.40 21.53 5.98
C SER A 353 11.20 20.58 6.88
N GLY A 354 11.52 19.37 6.41
CA GLY A 354 12.11 18.30 7.25
C GLY A 354 13.64 18.19 7.28
N ASP A 355 14.36 18.92 6.42
CA ASP A 355 15.84 18.94 6.39
C ASP A 355 16.36 20.24 7.03
N LYS A 356 16.02 20.49 8.30
CA LYS A 356 16.71 21.49 9.15
C LYS A 356 17.18 20.87 10.45
#